data_AF-A0A7L4MTQ9-F1
#
_entry.id   AF-A0A7L4MTQ9-F1
#
_cell.length_a   1.000
_cell.length_b   1.000
_cell.length_c   1.000
_cell.angle_alpha   90.00
_cell.angle_beta   90.00
_cell.angle_gamma   90.00
#
_symmetry.space_group_name_H-M   'P 1'
#
loop_
_entity.id
_entity.type
_entity.pdbx_description
1 polymer ?
#
loop_
_entity_poly.entity_id
_entity_poly.type
_entity_poly.pdbx_seq_one_letter_code
_entity_poly.pdbx_strand_id
1 'polypeptide(L)'
;EADAALHPLQDASLGSLTMYVVPETSSLLPQGISVYVGKHRSALVRAGGGLAALRTRLQQLTQVMSFTVSSITAALSDRVPDGQLGPDARRHLKSSLGYEITFSLLNPDPKSHAVDWDIEDAVNRYVQPVLDKLSLVANFSVDSQILYYAVLGVTPRFDKESSSFLLSAHSLPHVINPVEARLGSSAASLYPVLNFLLYVPERSHSPLYIQDKDGAPVSTNAFHSPRWGGIMVYNVEAPASPQTSLPLHVEVDMVRVMEVFLAQLRLLFGLSREELPPEFLLESPGNEGLADWELDRLLWAHTVENMATVSTTLTSLAQLLDKIGNIVIKDDVASEVYRAVASAQSAVAELAVGHLHSAFQASKEAVTSSERAFFDPSLLHLLYFPD
;
A
#
# COMPACT_ATOMS: atom_id res chain seq x y z
N GLU A 1 -20.61 12.41 -15.14
CA GLU A 1 -21.68 13.41 -14.92
C GLU A 1 -22.78 12.91 -13.99
N ALA A 2 -23.47 11.81 -14.34
CA ALA A 2 -24.55 11.26 -13.50
C ALA A 2 -24.12 10.95 -12.06
N ASP A 3 -22.94 10.33 -11.88
CA ASP A 3 -22.38 10.02 -10.56
C ASP A 3 -22.15 11.29 -9.72
N ALA A 4 -21.59 12.35 -10.34
CA ALA A 4 -21.40 13.63 -9.68
C ALA A 4 -22.74 14.31 -9.30
N ALA A 5 -23.77 14.18 -10.13
CA ALA A 5 -25.10 14.71 -9.84
C ALA A 5 -25.81 13.93 -8.72
N LEU A 6 -25.52 12.64 -8.57
CA LEU A 6 -26.07 11.78 -7.52
C LEU A 6 -25.29 11.89 -6.20
N HIS A 7 -24.08 12.44 -6.22
CA HIS A 7 -23.24 12.59 -5.03
C HIS A 7 -23.94 13.21 -3.80
N PRO A 8 -24.74 14.29 -3.92
CA PRO A 8 -25.43 14.88 -2.77
C PRO A 8 -26.49 13.98 -2.13
N LEU A 9 -26.93 12.92 -2.83
CA LEU A 9 -27.92 11.95 -2.34
C LEU A 9 -27.28 10.73 -1.70
N GLN A 10 -25.95 10.64 -1.71
CA GLN A 10 -25.21 9.52 -1.15
C GLN A 10 -25.10 9.67 0.37
N ASP A 11 -25.16 8.55 1.07
CA ASP A 11 -24.72 8.52 2.46
C ASP A 11 -23.20 8.75 2.49
N ALA A 12 -22.79 9.79 3.22
CA ALA A 12 -21.38 10.16 3.37
C ALA A 12 -20.69 9.37 4.49
N SER A 13 -21.42 8.54 5.24
CA SER A 13 -20.87 7.80 6.37
C SER A 13 -19.87 6.73 5.91
N LEU A 14 -18.75 6.64 6.63
CA LEU A 14 -17.71 5.63 6.42
C LEU A 14 -18.30 4.23 6.63
N GLY A 15 -18.12 3.35 5.64
CA GLY A 15 -18.64 1.99 5.66
C GLY A 15 -20.04 1.82 5.06
N SER A 16 -20.66 2.90 4.58
CA SER A 16 -21.93 2.84 3.84
C SER A 16 -21.69 2.74 2.32
N LEU A 17 -22.65 2.15 1.60
CA LEU A 17 -22.59 2.02 0.14
C LEU A 17 -23.96 2.30 -0.46
N THR A 18 -24.03 3.28 -1.36
CA THR A 18 -25.27 3.64 -2.05
C THR A 18 -25.28 3.04 -3.46
N MET A 19 -26.25 2.18 -3.75
CA MET A 19 -26.41 1.55 -5.05
C MET A 19 -27.65 2.09 -5.78
N TYR A 20 -27.46 2.65 -6.96
CA TYR A 20 -28.55 3.15 -7.80
C TYR A 20 -28.89 2.12 -8.88
N VAL A 21 -30.08 1.53 -8.79
CA VAL A 21 -30.57 0.61 -9.82
C VAL A 21 -31.29 1.41 -10.90
N VAL A 22 -30.74 1.40 -12.12
CA VAL A 22 -31.28 2.13 -13.27
C VAL A 22 -32.03 1.20 -14.21
N PRO A 23 -33.09 1.68 -14.90
CA PRO A 23 -33.81 0.90 -15.89
C PRO A 23 -32.89 0.37 -16.99
N GLU A 24 -33.23 -0.78 -17.58
CA GLU A 24 -32.44 -1.39 -18.65
C GLU A 24 -32.28 -0.48 -19.88
N THR A 25 -33.30 0.32 -20.16
CA THR A 25 -33.36 1.31 -21.25
C THR A 25 -32.57 2.60 -20.97
N SER A 26 -31.96 2.73 -19.79
CA SER A 26 -31.22 3.92 -19.40
C SER A 26 -29.97 4.12 -20.27
N SER A 27 -29.77 5.36 -20.72
CA SER A 27 -28.57 5.80 -21.44
C SER A 27 -27.43 6.24 -20.52
N LEU A 28 -27.61 6.12 -19.20
CA LEU A 28 -26.60 6.55 -18.21
C LEU A 28 -25.34 5.69 -18.22
N LEU A 29 -25.47 4.42 -18.62
CA LEU A 29 -24.36 3.48 -18.72
C LEU A 29 -24.05 3.19 -20.20
N PRO A 30 -22.76 3.15 -20.61
CA PRO A 30 -22.36 2.78 -21.95
C PRO A 30 -22.93 1.42 -22.39
N GLN A 31 -23.03 1.20 -23.71
CA GLN A 31 -23.44 -0.11 -24.23
C GLN A 31 -22.42 -1.17 -23.84
N GLY A 32 -22.90 -2.34 -23.40
CA GLY A 32 -22.06 -3.43 -22.88
C GLY A 32 -21.68 -3.31 -21.40
N ILE A 33 -21.88 -2.14 -20.77
CA ILE A 33 -21.64 -1.95 -19.34
C ILE A 33 -22.93 -2.15 -18.55
N SER A 34 -22.87 -3.07 -17.59
CA SER A 34 -23.98 -3.41 -16.69
C SER A 34 -23.81 -2.75 -15.32
N VAL A 35 -22.59 -2.46 -14.89
CA VAL A 35 -22.27 -1.86 -13.59
C VAL A 35 -21.20 -0.78 -13.76
N TYR A 36 -21.41 0.37 -13.13
CA TYR A 36 -20.41 1.42 -12.96
C TYR A 36 -20.13 1.63 -11.49
N VAL A 37 -18.85 1.61 -11.12
CA VAL A 37 -18.35 1.89 -9.77
C VAL A 37 -17.68 3.25 -9.79
N GLY A 38 -18.23 4.20 -9.01
CA GLY A 38 -17.69 5.54 -8.91
C GLY A 38 -16.45 5.62 -8.02
N LYS A 39 -15.87 6.83 -7.95
CA LYS A 39 -14.77 7.14 -7.01
C LYS A 39 -15.25 7.40 -5.57
N HIS A 40 -16.56 7.60 -5.38
CA HIS A 40 -17.19 7.77 -4.07
C HIS A 40 -17.86 6.46 -3.62
N ARG A 41 -18.60 6.48 -2.51
CA ARG A 41 -19.35 5.34 -1.96
C ARG A 41 -20.63 5.04 -2.77
N SER A 42 -20.54 5.09 -4.10
CA SER A 42 -21.65 4.94 -5.02
C SER A 42 -21.35 4.01 -6.18
N ALA A 43 -22.41 3.34 -6.63
CA ALA A 43 -22.39 2.56 -7.86
C ALA A 43 -23.74 2.62 -8.57
N LEU A 44 -23.70 2.51 -9.89
CA LEU A 44 -24.89 2.42 -10.75
C LEU A 44 -24.97 1.01 -11.34
N VAL A 45 -26.16 0.40 -11.27
CA VAL A 45 -26.41 -0.97 -11.72
C VAL A 45 -27.60 -1.00 -12.68
N ARG A 46 -27.41 -1.59 -13.86
CA ARG A 46 -28.47 -1.80 -14.85
C ARG A 46 -29.37 -2.98 -14.42
N ALA A 47 -30.68 -2.75 -14.40
CA ALA A 47 -31.69 -3.74 -13.96
C ALA A 47 -31.92 -4.94 -14.91
N GLY A 48 -31.25 -5.01 -16.07
CA GLY A 48 -31.56 -5.98 -17.14
C GLY A 48 -31.34 -7.46 -16.75
N GLY A 49 -32.02 -8.39 -17.42
CA GLY A 49 -31.84 -9.84 -17.21
C GLY A 49 -32.62 -10.45 -16.03
N GLY A 50 -33.58 -9.72 -15.46
CA GLY A 50 -34.45 -10.18 -14.39
C GLY A 50 -33.84 -10.13 -12.97
N LEU A 51 -34.65 -10.44 -11.96
CA LEU A 51 -34.29 -10.32 -10.54
C LEU A 51 -33.07 -11.17 -10.13
N ALA A 52 -32.93 -12.36 -10.72
CA ALA A 52 -31.81 -13.25 -10.41
C ALA A 52 -30.47 -12.66 -10.90
N ALA A 53 -30.41 -12.18 -12.15
CA ALA A 53 -29.23 -11.55 -12.70
C ALA A 53 -28.88 -10.25 -11.94
N LEU A 54 -29.89 -9.43 -11.61
CA LEU A 54 -29.69 -8.24 -10.80
C LEU A 54 -29.10 -8.58 -9.42
N ARG A 55 -29.60 -9.62 -8.76
CA ARG A 55 -29.06 -10.08 -7.47
C ARG A 55 -27.59 -10.48 -7.59
N THR A 56 -27.23 -11.23 -8.62
CA THR A 56 -25.83 -11.64 -8.86
C THR A 56 -24.92 -10.43 -9.08
N ARG A 57 -25.35 -9.45 -9.89
CA ARG A 57 -24.57 -8.21 -10.11
C ARG A 57 -24.41 -7.40 -8.84
N LEU A 58 -25.47 -7.28 -8.03
CA LEU A 58 -25.40 -6.59 -6.74
C LEU A 58 -24.45 -7.31 -5.78
N GLN A 59 -24.46 -8.65 -5.73
CA GLN A 59 -23.53 -9.42 -4.90
C GLN A 59 -22.07 -9.23 -5.35
N GLN A 60 -21.81 -9.26 -6.66
CA GLN A 60 -20.47 -8.99 -7.21
C GLN A 60 -20.02 -7.57 -6.89
N LEU A 61 -20.90 -6.58 -7.07
CA LEU A 61 -20.62 -5.20 -6.72
C LEU A 61 -20.29 -5.03 -5.23
N THR A 62 -21.04 -5.69 -4.34
CA THR A 62 -20.71 -5.71 -2.91
C THR A 62 -19.33 -6.32 -2.67
N GLN A 63 -18.93 -7.37 -3.38
CA GLN A 63 -17.58 -7.93 -3.25
C GLN A 63 -16.50 -6.92 -3.66
N VAL A 64 -16.74 -6.14 -4.71
CA VAL A 64 -15.79 -5.14 -5.23
C VAL A 64 -15.63 -3.92 -4.32
N MET A 65 -16.71 -3.45 -3.71
CA MET A 65 -16.69 -2.21 -2.92
C MET A 65 -16.67 -2.44 -1.40
N SER A 66 -16.85 -3.67 -0.95
CA SER A 66 -16.91 -4.02 0.47
C SER A 66 -15.75 -4.91 0.90
N PHE A 67 -15.80 -5.33 2.15
CA PHE A 67 -14.81 -6.17 2.81
C PHE A 67 -15.13 -7.65 2.60
N THR A 68 -14.25 -8.33 1.87
CA THR A 68 -14.44 -9.73 1.43
C THR A 68 -13.77 -10.73 2.37
N VAL A 69 -14.18 -12.01 2.27
CA VAL A 69 -13.53 -13.10 3.00
C VAL A 69 -12.05 -13.23 2.64
N SER A 70 -11.67 -12.96 1.39
CA SER A 70 -10.27 -12.91 0.97
C SER A 70 -9.52 -11.76 1.65
N SER A 71 -10.15 -10.58 1.81
CA SER A 71 -9.57 -9.46 2.56
C SER A 71 -9.37 -9.79 4.03
N ILE A 72 -10.35 -10.46 4.67
CA ILE A 72 -10.22 -10.96 6.05
C ILE A 72 -9.05 -11.93 6.16
N THR A 73 -8.99 -12.88 5.22
CA THR A 73 -7.97 -13.93 5.23
C THR A 73 -6.57 -13.35 5.00
N ALA A 74 -6.44 -12.34 4.14
CA ALA A 74 -5.20 -11.59 3.94
C ALA A 74 -4.82 -10.78 5.19
N ALA A 75 -5.76 -10.09 5.83
CA ALA A 75 -5.50 -9.37 7.08
C ALA A 75 -5.06 -10.30 8.23
N LEU A 76 -5.46 -11.57 8.18
CA LEU A 76 -5.09 -12.60 9.15
C LEU A 76 -3.92 -13.49 8.70
N SER A 77 -3.31 -13.23 7.54
CA SER A 77 -2.39 -14.17 6.88
C SER A 77 -1.16 -14.52 7.71
N ASP A 78 -0.64 -13.56 8.46
CA ASP A 78 0.53 -13.73 9.32
C ASP A 78 0.26 -14.63 10.54
N ARG A 79 -1.00 -15.05 10.75
CA ARG A 79 -1.46 -15.88 11.88
C ARG A 79 -2.01 -17.25 11.46
N VAL A 80 -2.07 -17.55 10.17
CA VAL A 80 -2.51 -18.86 9.65
C VAL A 80 -1.28 -19.71 9.30
N PRO A 81 -1.20 -21.00 9.70
CA PRO A 81 -0.10 -21.89 9.32
C PRO A 81 0.10 -21.96 7.80
N ASP A 82 1.36 -22.12 7.40
CA ASP A 82 1.97 -21.79 6.11
C ASP A 82 1.45 -22.51 4.83
N GLY A 83 0.29 -23.17 4.88
CA GLY A 83 -0.19 -24.09 3.83
C GLY A 83 -1.39 -23.66 2.99
N GLN A 84 -2.16 -22.63 3.38
CA GLN A 84 -3.49 -22.38 2.78
C GLN A 84 -3.64 -21.08 1.98
N LEU A 85 -2.62 -20.22 1.92
CA LEU A 85 -2.75 -18.87 1.37
C LEU A 85 -2.00 -18.70 0.04
N GLY A 86 -2.67 -18.06 -0.92
CA GLY A 86 -2.06 -17.64 -2.17
C GLY A 86 -0.89 -16.67 -1.92
N PRO A 87 0.07 -16.60 -2.85
CA PRO A 87 1.30 -15.81 -2.67
C PRO A 87 1.06 -14.31 -2.46
N ASP A 88 -0.08 -13.77 -2.89
CA ASP A 88 -0.39 -12.33 -2.82
C ASP A 88 -0.98 -11.88 -1.48
N ALA A 89 -1.66 -12.77 -0.74
CA ALA A 89 -2.14 -12.48 0.62
C ALA A 89 -0.99 -12.24 1.62
N ARG A 90 0.21 -12.74 1.31
CA ARG A 90 1.42 -12.71 2.15
C ARG A 90 2.26 -11.43 2.00
N ARG A 91 1.77 -10.44 1.25
CA ARG A 91 2.59 -9.36 0.66
C ARG A 91 2.13 -7.93 0.99
N HIS A 92 1.27 -7.75 1.99
CA HIS A 92 0.85 -6.40 2.38
C HIS A 92 1.71 -5.86 3.53
N LEU A 93 1.79 -4.53 3.58
CA LEU A 93 2.37 -3.81 4.69
C LEU A 93 1.48 -3.98 5.92
N LYS A 94 2.09 -4.20 7.09
CA LYS A 94 1.34 -4.29 8.34
C LYS A 94 0.77 -2.94 8.73
N SER A 95 -0.40 -2.95 9.36
CA SER A 95 -0.95 -1.78 10.05
C SER A 95 0.09 -1.20 11.02
N SER A 96 0.39 0.09 10.87
CA SER A 96 1.29 0.87 11.72
C SER A 96 0.65 2.20 12.06
N LEU A 97 1.06 2.80 13.18
CA LEU A 97 0.62 4.12 13.59
C LEU A 97 1.16 5.23 12.67
N GLY A 98 2.26 4.96 11.98
CA GLY A 98 2.85 5.86 11.00
C GLY A 98 3.76 5.14 9.99
N TYR A 99 4.07 5.83 8.90
CA TYR A 99 4.93 5.38 7.81
C TYR A 99 5.84 6.53 7.36
N GLU A 100 7.07 6.21 7.03
CA GLU A 100 8.00 7.15 6.40
C GLU A 100 8.13 6.78 4.92
N ILE A 101 8.00 7.74 4.02
CA ILE A 101 8.10 7.52 2.58
C ILE A 101 9.30 8.28 2.06
N THR A 102 10.28 7.56 1.51
CA THR A 102 11.52 8.16 1.02
C THR A 102 11.62 7.99 -0.50
N PHE A 103 11.63 9.11 -1.22
CA PHE A 103 11.89 9.15 -2.66
C PHE A 103 13.38 9.39 -2.91
N SER A 104 14.07 8.44 -3.57
CA SER A 104 15.51 8.52 -3.81
C SER A 104 15.85 8.45 -5.30
N LEU A 105 16.54 9.47 -5.81
CA LEU A 105 17.12 9.44 -7.15
C LEU A 105 18.56 8.90 -7.07
N LEU A 106 18.83 7.79 -7.76
CA LEU A 106 20.16 7.18 -7.85
C LEU A 106 20.79 7.55 -9.19
N ASN A 107 21.86 8.34 -9.13
CA ASN A 107 22.67 8.73 -10.27
C ASN A 107 24.11 8.19 -10.12
N PRO A 108 24.44 7.01 -10.68
CA PRO A 108 25.77 6.41 -10.60
C PRO A 108 26.85 7.18 -11.39
N ASP A 109 26.47 7.94 -12.43
CA ASP A 109 27.41 8.67 -13.29
C ASP A 109 27.00 10.14 -13.50
N PRO A 110 27.19 11.00 -12.49
CA PRO A 110 26.88 12.43 -12.60
C PRO A 110 27.78 13.18 -13.59
N LYS A 111 28.87 12.57 -14.07
CA LYS A 111 29.73 13.16 -15.09
C LYS A 111 29.10 13.05 -16.48
N SER A 112 28.36 11.97 -16.72
CA SER A 112 27.65 11.77 -17.99
C SER A 112 26.23 12.33 -17.98
N HIS A 113 25.53 12.30 -16.84
CA HIS A 113 24.13 12.71 -16.72
C HIS A 113 23.93 13.70 -15.56
N ALA A 114 23.50 14.91 -15.89
CA ALA A 114 23.02 15.91 -14.94
C ALA A 114 21.50 15.76 -14.85
N VAL A 115 21.06 14.85 -14.00
CA VAL A 115 19.65 14.50 -13.81
C VAL A 115 19.01 15.50 -12.86
N ASP A 116 17.94 16.12 -13.33
CA ASP A 116 17.08 16.99 -12.53
C ASP A 116 15.66 16.40 -12.47
N TRP A 117 15.07 16.45 -11.29
CA TRP A 117 13.74 15.93 -11.04
C TRP A 117 12.99 16.86 -10.09
N ASP A 118 11.80 17.30 -10.49
CA ASP A 118 10.96 18.14 -9.64
C ASP A 118 10.12 17.24 -8.71
N ILE A 119 10.79 16.63 -7.74
CA ILE A 119 10.15 15.73 -6.78
C ILE A 119 9.20 16.47 -5.83
N GLU A 120 9.49 17.74 -5.52
CA GLU A 120 8.68 18.54 -4.60
C GLU A 120 7.31 18.85 -5.20
N ASP A 121 7.25 19.39 -6.43
CA ASP A 121 5.97 19.61 -7.11
C ASP A 121 5.22 18.30 -7.32
N ALA A 122 5.93 17.24 -7.73
CA ALA A 122 5.32 15.95 -7.98
C ALA A 122 4.70 15.32 -6.71
N VAL A 123 5.37 15.41 -5.56
CA VAL A 123 4.81 14.96 -4.28
C VAL A 123 3.57 15.78 -3.92
N ASN A 124 3.65 17.11 -3.99
CA ASN A 124 2.51 17.98 -3.67
C ASN A 124 1.30 17.74 -4.57
N ARG A 125 1.53 17.47 -5.86
CA ARG A 125 0.47 17.31 -6.86
C ARG A 125 -0.15 15.91 -6.88
N TYR A 126 0.65 14.87 -6.70
CA TYR A 126 0.22 13.49 -6.94
C TYR A 126 0.17 12.63 -5.67
N VAL A 127 1.11 12.83 -4.74
CA VAL A 127 1.24 11.98 -3.54
C VAL A 127 0.43 12.55 -2.37
N GLN A 128 0.51 13.87 -2.14
CA GLN A 128 -0.16 14.53 -1.03
C GLN A 128 -1.68 14.26 -0.99
N PRO A 129 -2.44 14.31 -2.10
CA PRO A 129 -3.87 13.99 -2.07
C PRO A 129 -4.19 12.58 -1.55
N VAL A 130 -3.31 11.61 -1.85
CA VAL A 130 -3.44 10.23 -1.37
C VAL A 130 -3.15 10.16 0.12
N LEU A 131 -2.08 10.82 0.57
CA LEU A 131 -1.70 10.86 1.98
C LEU A 131 -2.74 11.59 2.84
N ASP A 132 -3.36 12.66 2.31
CA ASP A 132 -4.44 13.38 2.98
C ASP A 132 -5.64 12.46 3.24
N LYS A 133 -6.03 11.63 2.27
CA LYS A 133 -7.08 10.61 2.45
C LYS A 133 -6.66 9.52 3.43
N LEU A 134 -5.40 9.07 3.36
CA LEU A 134 -4.86 8.03 4.24
C LEU A 134 -4.55 8.54 5.66
N SER A 135 -4.58 9.84 5.92
CA SER A 135 -4.29 10.43 7.24
C SER A 135 -5.18 9.87 8.36
N LEU A 136 -6.38 9.39 8.02
CA LEU A 136 -7.26 8.69 8.96
C LEU A 136 -6.65 7.35 9.43
N VAL A 137 -5.87 6.69 8.58
CA VAL A 137 -5.26 5.39 8.83
C VAL A 137 -4.00 5.55 9.69
N ALA A 138 -3.06 6.35 9.22
CA ALA A 138 -1.73 6.49 9.81
C ALA A 138 -1.13 7.89 9.57
N ASN A 139 -0.09 8.20 10.35
CA ASN A 139 0.71 9.41 10.13
C ASN A 139 1.74 9.16 9.04
N PHE A 140 1.98 10.15 8.18
CA PHE A 140 2.96 10.02 7.09
C PHE A 140 4.02 11.12 7.20
N SER A 141 5.28 10.73 7.03
CA SER A 141 6.38 11.65 6.69
C SER A 141 6.88 11.34 5.29
N VAL A 142 7.26 12.38 4.54
CA VAL A 142 7.80 12.23 3.20
C VAL A 142 9.16 12.93 3.15
N ASP A 143 10.17 12.18 2.75
CA ASP A 143 11.52 12.66 2.53
C ASP A 143 11.94 12.42 1.09
N SER A 144 12.83 13.25 0.57
CA SER A 144 13.44 13.05 -0.74
C SER A 144 14.94 13.27 -0.70
N GLN A 145 15.66 12.53 -1.54
CA GLN A 145 17.11 12.61 -1.61
C GLN A 145 17.66 12.25 -3.00
N ILE A 146 18.89 12.70 -3.26
CA ILE A 146 19.64 12.37 -4.48
C ILE A 146 20.97 11.73 -4.06
N LEU A 147 21.21 10.52 -4.57
CA LEU A 147 22.42 9.75 -4.30
C LEU A 147 23.29 9.69 -5.55
N TYR A 148 24.42 10.37 -5.49
CA TYR A 148 25.44 10.33 -6.55
C TYR A 148 26.40 9.16 -6.37
N TYR A 149 26.90 8.61 -7.48
CA TYR A 149 27.81 7.45 -7.49
C TYR A 149 27.21 6.21 -6.80
N ALA A 150 25.88 6.10 -6.84
CA ALA A 150 25.11 5.01 -6.27
C ALA A 150 24.72 4.00 -7.36
N VAL A 151 25.39 2.83 -7.35
CA VAL A 151 25.08 1.70 -8.22
C VAL A 151 24.15 0.71 -7.52
N LEU A 152 23.33 -0.02 -8.29
CA LEU A 152 22.38 -1.03 -7.76
C LEU A 152 23.06 -2.27 -7.13
N GLY A 153 24.40 -2.38 -7.17
CA GLY A 153 25.13 -3.50 -6.60
C GLY A 153 24.97 -4.83 -7.35
N VAL A 154 24.33 -4.81 -8.53
CA VAL A 154 24.11 -5.96 -9.42
C VAL A 154 24.70 -5.67 -10.79
N THR A 155 25.24 -6.71 -11.43
CA THR A 155 25.81 -6.60 -12.78
C THR A 155 24.75 -6.99 -13.82
N PRO A 156 24.30 -6.05 -14.67
CA PRO A 156 23.31 -6.38 -15.68
C PRO A 156 23.92 -7.25 -16.79
N ARG A 157 23.11 -8.12 -17.39
CA ARG A 157 23.55 -8.99 -18.49
C ARG A 157 23.33 -8.27 -19.82
N PHE A 158 24.38 -8.19 -20.63
CA PHE A 158 24.25 -7.61 -21.97
C PHE A 158 23.60 -8.62 -22.93
N ASP A 159 22.50 -8.21 -23.55
CA ASP A 159 21.85 -8.95 -24.61
C ASP A 159 22.24 -8.38 -25.98
N LYS A 160 22.72 -9.27 -26.85
CA LYS A 160 23.20 -8.92 -28.18
C LYS A 160 22.07 -8.68 -29.18
N GLU A 161 20.91 -9.30 -28.97
CA GLU A 161 19.78 -9.17 -29.89
C GLU A 161 19.10 -7.81 -29.76
N SER A 162 18.82 -7.39 -28.52
CA SER A 162 18.22 -6.08 -28.22
C SER A 162 19.23 -4.93 -28.07
N SER A 163 20.54 -5.24 -28.10
CA SER A 163 21.62 -4.28 -27.80
C SER A 163 21.38 -3.51 -26.49
N SER A 164 20.87 -4.22 -25.48
CA SER A 164 20.45 -3.64 -24.21
C SER A 164 20.96 -4.45 -23.02
N PHE A 165 20.94 -3.82 -21.86
CA PHE A 165 21.28 -4.45 -20.60
C PHE A 165 20.01 -4.97 -19.93
N LEU A 166 20.05 -6.20 -19.44
CA LEU A 166 18.90 -6.88 -18.85
C LEU A 166 19.15 -7.20 -17.37
N LEU A 167 18.14 -6.93 -16.56
CA LEU A 167 18.10 -7.27 -15.15
C LEU A 167 16.94 -8.24 -14.89
N SER A 168 17.26 -9.48 -14.51
CA SER A 168 16.26 -10.49 -14.22
C SER A 168 15.57 -10.23 -12.89
N ALA A 169 14.26 -10.50 -12.81
CA ALA A 169 13.46 -10.48 -11.57
C ALA A 169 14.13 -11.20 -10.39
N HIS A 170 14.87 -12.29 -10.64
CA HIS A 170 15.56 -13.04 -9.59
C HIS A 170 16.74 -12.30 -8.96
N SER A 171 17.32 -11.33 -9.66
CA SER A 171 18.44 -10.52 -9.16
C SER A 171 17.99 -9.29 -8.38
N LEU A 172 16.71 -8.91 -8.48
CA LEU A 172 16.15 -7.69 -7.90
C LEU A 172 16.13 -7.69 -6.36
N PRO A 173 15.84 -8.81 -5.65
CA PRO A 173 15.97 -8.85 -4.20
C PRO A 173 17.40 -8.56 -3.72
N HIS A 174 18.42 -8.89 -4.52
CA HIS A 174 19.82 -8.63 -4.20
C HIS A 174 20.23 -7.17 -4.39
N VAL A 175 19.38 -6.34 -5.01
CA VAL A 175 19.57 -4.88 -5.14
C VAL A 175 19.25 -4.15 -3.84
N ILE A 176 18.33 -4.69 -3.03
CA ILE A 176 17.82 -4.02 -1.84
C ILE A 176 18.93 -3.78 -0.82
N ASN A 177 19.66 -4.82 -0.41
CA ASN A 177 20.64 -4.70 0.67
C ASN A 177 21.79 -3.70 0.37
N PRO A 178 22.43 -3.72 -0.81
CA PRO A 178 23.49 -2.75 -1.13
C PRO A 178 22.99 -1.31 -1.19
N VAL A 179 21.74 -1.12 -1.59
CA VAL A 179 21.13 0.21 -1.69
C VAL A 179 20.68 0.69 -0.32
N GLU A 180 20.05 -0.16 0.48
CA GLU A 180 19.66 0.12 1.87
C GLU A 180 20.88 0.52 2.73
N ALA A 181 22.04 -0.11 2.54
CA ALA A 181 23.26 0.31 3.22
C ALA A 181 23.71 1.75 2.89
N ARG A 182 23.22 2.33 1.79
CA ARG A 182 23.52 3.70 1.33
C ARG A 182 22.38 4.68 1.63
N LEU A 183 21.14 4.18 1.67
CA LEU A 183 19.97 4.89 2.16
C LEU A 183 20.11 4.94 3.68
N GLY A 184 20.86 5.91 4.21
CA GLY A 184 21.16 5.99 5.64
C GLY A 184 19.91 5.74 6.47
N SER A 185 19.87 4.61 7.19
CA SER A 185 18.69 4.24 7.95
C SER A 185 18.52 5.24 9.09
N SER A 186 17.37 5.90 9.13
CA SER A 186 16.95 6.72 10.27
C SER A 186 16.72 5.81 11.47
N ALA A 187 17.80 5.39 12.14
CA ALA A 187 17.76 4.60 13.38
C ALA A 187 17.03 5.30 14.55
N ALA A 188 16.46 6.49 14.30
CA ALA A 188 15.71 7.29 15.23
C ALA A 188 14.19 7.07 15.16
N SER A 189 13.66 6.49 14.06
CA SER A 189 12.22 6.32 13.88
C SER A 189 11.75 4.90 14.18
N LEU A 190 10.59 4.80 14.83
CA LEU A 190 9.90 3.54 15.09
C LEU A 190 8.96 3.15 13.93
N TYR A 191 8.83 4.02 12.91
CA TYR A 191 7.93 3.79 11.79
C TYR A 191 8.59 3.01 10.65
N PRO A 192 7.87 2.07 10.02
CA PRO A 192 8.34 1.41 8.81
C PRO A 192 8.58 2.43 7.68
N VAL A 193 9.72 2.25 6.99
CA VAL A 193 10.17 3.10 5.88
C VAL A 193 9.83 2.43 4.55
N LEU A 194 9.16 3.17 3.66
CA LEU A 194 8.84 2.80 2.28
C LEU A 194 9.74 3.56 1.32
N ASN A 195 10.53 2.83 0.53
CA ASN A 195 11.56 3.38 -0.33
C ASN A 195 11.12 3.35 -1.80
N PHE A 196 11.03 4.52 -2.44
CA PHE A 196 10.74 4.64 -3.87
C PHE A 196 11.97 5.18 -4.60
N LEU A 197 12.56 4.35 -5.45
CA LEU A 197 13.84 4.64 -6.08
C LEU A 197 13.70 4.85 -7.57
N LEU A 198 14.24 5.97 -8.05
CA LEU A 198 14.44 6.21 -9.47
C LEU A 198 15.91 5.97 -9.79
N TYR A 199 16.21 4.93 -10.57
CA TYR A 199 17.56 4.61 -10.99
C TYR A 199 17.80 5.08 -12.43
N VAL A 200 18.78 5.95 -12.63
CA VAL A 200 19.22 6.38 -13.96
C VAL A 200 20.50 5.64 -14.31
N PRO A 201 20.50 4.69 -15.26
CA PRO A 201 21.69 3.90 -15.58
C PRO A 201 22.88 4.74 -16.05
N GLU A 202 24.08 4.24 -15.78
CA GLU A 202 25.32 4.76 -16.38
C GLU A 202 25.27 4.62 -17.90
N ARG A 203 25.99 5.50 -18.61
CA ARG A 203 26.03 5.46 -20.08
C ARG A 203 26.55 4.12 -20.63
N SER A 204 27.50 3.48 -19.95
CA SER A 204 28.03 2.17 -20.34
C SER A 204 27.04 1.02 -20.15
N HIS A 205 26.01 1.22 -19.32
CA HIS A 205 25.00 0.23 -18.95
C HIS A 205 23.59 0.65 -19.38
N SER A 206 23.48 1.60 -20.32
CA SER A 206 22.22 2.10 -20.86
C SER A 206 22.01 1.59 -22.29
N PRO A 207 20.78 1.22 -22.71
CA PRO A 207 19.56 1.16 -21.89
C PRO A 207 19.52 -0.11 -21.03
N LEU A 208 18.93 0.00 -19.84
CA LEU A 208 18.72 -1.08 -18.88
C LEU A 208 17.22 -1.42 -18.78
N TYR A 209 16.88 -2.69 -18.99
CA TYR A 209 15.51 -3.19 -18.89
C TYR A 209 15.36 -4.29 -17.85
N ILE A 210 14.25 -4.25 -17.12
CA ILE A 210 13.87 -5.29 -16.17
C ILE A 210 13.05 -6.35 -16.89
N GLN A 211 13.38 -7.62 -16.62
CA GLN A 211 12.61 -8.77 -17.07
C GLN A 211 11.84 -9.39 -15.92
N ASP A 212 10.62 -9.84 -16.20
CA ASP A 212 9.83 -10.65 -15.27
C ASP A 212 10.41 -12.07 -15.13
N LYS A 213 9.82 -12.89 -14.26
CA LYS A 213 10.18 -14.28 -14.00
C LYS A 213 10.16 -15.15 -15.26
N ASP A 214 9.29 -14.82 -16.21
CA ASP A 214 9.16 -15.53 -17.49
C ASP A 214 10.13 -15.01 -18.57
N GLY A 215 11.02 -14.06 -18.22
CA GLY A 215 11.99 -13.48 -19.15
C GLY A 215 11.43 -12.41 -20.09
N ALA A 216 10.12 -12.10 -20.01
CA ALA A 216 9.50 -11.03 -20.76
C ALA A 216 9.89 -9.65 -20.19
N PRO A 217 10.07 -8.62 -21.04
CA PRO A 217 10.35 -7.26 -20.58
C PRO A 217 9.15 -6.67 -19.83
N VAL A 218 9.41 -6.02 -18.69
CA VAL A 218 8.39 -5.34 -17.91
C VAL A 218 8.07 -3.98 -18.54
N SER A 219 6.80 -3.73 -18.87
CA SER A 219 6.37 -2.52 -19.59
C SER A 219 6.68 -1.21 -18.86
N THR A 220 6.57 -1.19 -17.54
CA THR A 220 6.85 -0.02 -16.69
C THR A 220 8.33 0.15 -16.37
N ASN A 221 9.17 -0.83 -16.72
CA ASN A 221 10.58 -0.91 -16.34
C ASN A 221 10.82 -0.69 -14.84
N ALA A 222 9.92 -1.24 -14.01
CA ALA A 222 9.94 -1.07 -12.57
C ALA A 222 9.58 -2.37 -11.85
N PHE A 223 10.04 -2.52 -10.61
CA PHE A 223 9.67 -3.61 -9.73
C PHE A 223 9.35 -3.10 -8.34
N HIS A 224 8.61 -3.88 -7.57
CA HIS A 224 8.29 -3.56 -6.18
C HIS A 224 8.61 -4.74 -5.27
N SER A 225 8.87 -4.40 -4.01
CA SER A 225 9.05 -5.33 -2.91
C SER A 225 7.98 -5.04 -1.83
N PRO A 226 7.06 -5.98 -1.58
CA PRO A 226 5.93 -5.90 -0.62
C PRO A 226 6.11 -5.16 0.70
N ARG A 227 7.31 -5.17 1.28
CA ARG A 227 7.59 -4.60 2.61
C ARG A 227 8.69 -3.56 2.61
N TRP A 228 9.11 -3.13 1.42
CA TRP A 228 10.26 -2.24 1.29
C TRP A 228 9.98 -1.05 0.38
N GLY A 229 9.21 -1.22 -0.69
CA GLY A 229 8.91 -0.14 -1.64
C GLY A 229 9.07 -0.55 -3.09
N GLY A 230 9.57 0.35 -3.94
CA GLY A 230 9.71 0.10 -5.38
C GLY A 230 10.92 0.76 -6.01
N ILE A 231 11.40 0.19 -7.11
CA ILE A 231 12.49 0.71 -7.92
C ILE A 231 12.03 0.80 -9.37
N MET A 232 12.25 1.96 -9.98
CA MET A 232 12.01 2.22 -11.40
C MET A 232 13.33 2.54 -12.09
N VAL A 233 13.57 1.94 -13.25
CA VAL A 233 14.73 2.24 -14.08
C VAL A 233 14.33 3.23 -15.18
N TYR A 234 14.97 4.40 -15.17
CA TYR A 234 14.73 5.48 -16.11
C TYR A 234 15.86 5.57 -17.13
N ASN A 235 15.60 5.04 -18.33
CA ASN A 235 16.57 5.07 -19.43
C ASN A 235 16.61 6.47 -20.07
N VAL A 236 17.81 7.02 -20.20
CA VAL A 236 18.07 8.29 -20.87
C VAL A 236 18.35 8.02 -22.35
N GLU A 237 17.71 8.78 -23.23
CA GLU A 237 17.94 8.66 -24.67
C GLU A 237 19.37 9.05 -25.04
N ALA A 238 19.99 8.27 -25.92
CA ALA A 238 21.31 8.57 -26.42
C ALA A 238 21.26 9.84 -27.29
N PRO A 239 22.19 10.80 -27.09
CA PRO A 239 22.19 12.02 -27.90
C PRO A 239 22.41 11.69 -29.37
N ALA A 240 21.65 12.35 -30.25
CA ALA A 240 21.73 12.15 -31.71
C ALA A 240 23.09 12.50 -32.31
N SER A 241 23.91 13.30 -31.60
CA SER A 241 25.27 13.67 -32.01
C SER A 241 26.33 13.15 -31.01
N PRO A 242 27.39 12.47 -31.49
CA PRO A 242 28.51 12.02 -30.66
C PRO A 242 29.37 13.17 -30.11
N GLN A 243 29.14 14.42 -30.52
CA GLN A 243 29.89 15.61 -30.07
C GLN A 243 29.21 16.38 -28.91
N THR A 244 28.15 15.84 -28.33
CA THR A 244 27.42 16.51 -27.24
C THR A 244 28.31 16.64 -26.00
N SER A 245 28.47 17.87 -25.50
CA SER A 245 29.21 18.14 -24.27
C SER A 245 28.55 17.46 -23.08
N LEU A 246 29.35 16.80 -22.24
CA LEU A 246 28.89 16.20 -20.99
C LEU A 246 28.98 17.18 -19.82
N PRO A 247 28.13 17.06 -18.79
CA PRO A 247 27.04 16.09 -18.65
C PRO A 247 25.82 16.41 -19.52
N LEU A 248 25.11 15.39 -19.98
CA LEU A 248 23.80 15.56 -20.63
C LEU A 248 22.78 15.96 -19.57
N HIS A 249 22.09 17.07 -19.78
CA HIS A 249 20.98 17.45 -18.90
C HIS A 249 19.77 16.55 -19.16
N VAL A 250 19.22 15.98 -18.11
CA VAL A 250 18.09 15.06 -18.16
C VAL A 250 17.01 15.60 -17.24
N GLU A 251 15.94 16.12 -17.84
CA GLU A 251 14.70 16.43 -17.11
C GLU A 251 13.88 15.14 -17.02
N VAL A 252 13.60 14.71 -15.79
CA VAL A 252 12.79 13.53 -15.54
C VAL A 252 11.31 13.84 -15.78
N ASP A 253 10.64 12.99 -16.57
CA ASP A 253 9.18 13.02 -16.68
C ASP A 253 8.54 12.51 -15.38
N MET A 254 8.19 13.45 -14.51
CA MET A 254 7.59 13.15 -13.21
C MET A 254 6.19 12.55 -13.30
N VAL A 255 5.45 12.77 -14.40
CA VAL A 255 4.13 12.15 -14.60
C VAL A 255 4.33 10.64 -14.73
N ARG A 256 5.23 10.22 -15.62
CA ARG A 256 5.56 8.81 -15.83
C ARG A 256 6.09 8.14 -14.57
N VAL A 257 6.95 8.83 -13.81
CA VAL A 257 7.51 8.29 -12.56
C VAL A 257 6.42 8.13 -11.49
N MET A 258 5.54 9.13 -11.34
CA MET A 258 4.49 9.09 -10.33
C MET A 258 3.38 8.08 -10.66
N GLU A 259 3.06 7.83 -11.93
CA GLU A 259 2.15 6.74 -12.32
C GLU A 259 2.63 5.39 -11.79
N VAL A 260 3.94 5.12 -11.87
CA VAL A 260 4.55 3.89 -11.36
C VAL A 260 4.59 3.89 -9.84
N PHE A 261 5.09 4.96 -9.21
CA PHE A 261 5.23 5.01 -7.75
C PHE A 261 3.90 4.99 -7.03
N LEU A 262 2.87 5.68 -7.52
CA LEU A 262 1.52 5.62 -6.93
C LEU A 262 0.88 4.25 -7.09
N ALA A 263 1.06 3.58 -8.25
CA ALA A 263 0.59 2.22 -8.42
C ALA A 263 1.26 1.26 -7.43
N GLN A 264 2.57 1.39 -7.23
CA GLN A 264 3.32 0.61 -6.25
C GLN A 264 2.90 0.92 -4.80
N LEU A 265 2.71 2.21 -4.46
CA LEU A 265 2.21 2.63 -3.14
C LEU A 265 0.85 1.99 -2.84
N ARG A 266 -0.07 2.02 -3.81
CA ARG A 266 -1.38 1.36 -3.69
C ARG A 266 -1.25 -0.13 -3.44
N LEU A 267 -0.35 -0.83 -4.15
CA LEU A 267 -0.09 -2.25 -3.93
C LEU A 267 0.44 -2.54 -2.52
N LEU A 268 1.33 -1.70 -1.97
CA LEU A 268 1.89 -1.88 -0.62
C LEU A 268 0.81 -1.79 0.47
N PHE A 269 -0.18 -0.91 0.29
CA PHE A 269 -1.36 -0.81 1.16
C PHE A 269 -2.44 -1.86 0.86
N GLY A 270 -2.17 -2.81 -0.04
CA GLY A 270 -3.13 -3.87 -0.40
C GLY A 270 -4.30 -3.40 -1.26
N LEU A 271 -4.19 -2.21 -1.85
CA LEU A 271 -5.17 -1.64 -2.77
C LEU A 271 -4.93 -2.18 -4.18
N SER A 272 -5.18 -3.47 -4.36
CA SER A 272 -5.06 -4.14 -5.65
C SER A 272 -6.31 -3.95 -6.50
N ARG A 273 -6.14 -3.80 -7.81
CA ARG A 273 -7.26 -3.89 -8.76
C ARG A 273 -7.73 -5.34 -8.81
N GLU A 274 -8.97 -5.58 -8.41
CA GLU A 274 -9.61 -6.88 -8.62
C GLU A 274 -9.83 -7.13 -10.12
N GLU A 275 -9.74 -8.39 -10.54
CA GLU A 275 -10.16 -8.80 -11.87
C GLU A 275 -11.68 -8.70 -11.96
N LEU A 276 -12.14 -7.58 -12.52
CA LEU A 276 -13.56 -7.32 -12.67
C LEU A 276 -14.10 -7.98 -13.94
N PRO A 277 -15.38 -8.41 -13.94
CA PRO A 277 -16.05 -8.83 -15.16
C PRO A 277 -16.00 -7.71 -16.22
N PRO A 278 -15.94 -8.03 -17.53
CA PRO A 278 -15.82 -7.03 -18.59
C PRO A 278 -17.01 -6.05 -18.66
N GLU A 279 -18.13 -6.40 -18.03
CA GLU A 279 -19.33 -5.57 -17.92
C GLU A 279 -19.30 -4.54 -16.76
N PHE A 280 -18.24 -4.57 -15.94
CA PHE A 280 -18.00 -3.62 -14.86
C PHE A 280 -17.04 -2.52 -15.34
N LEU A 281 -17.44 -1.27 -15.14
CA LEU A 281 -16.61 -0.11 -15.37
C LEU A 281 -16.26 0.52 -14.02
N LEU A 282 -14.96 0.55 -13.70
CA LEU A 282 -14.45 1.21 -12.50
C LEU A 282 -13.86 2.57 -12.85
N GLU A 283 -14.37 3.62 -12.23
CA GLU A 283 -13.84 4.98 -12.38
C GLU A 283 -12.47 5.10 -11.70
N SER A 284 -11.54 5.77 -12.37
CA SER A 284 -10.25 6.09 -11.76
C SER A 284 -10.42 7.21 -10.74
N PRO A 285 -9.81 7.13 -9.54
CA PRO A 285 -9.84 8.22 -8.57
C PRO A 285 -9.11 9.49 -9.09
N GLY A 286 -8.39 9.39 -10.21
CA GLY A 286 -7.67 10.51 -10.80
C GLY A 286 -6.64 11.08 -9.82
N ASN A 287 -6.62 12.41 -9.68
CA ASN A 287 -5.67 13.11 -8.80
C ASN A 287 -5.96 12.90 -7.31
N GLU A 288 -7.15 12.41 -6.91
CA GLU A 288 -7.40 12.04 -5.53
C GLU A 288 -6.61 10.77 -5.14
N GLY A 289 -6.20 9.98 -6.14
CA GLY A 289 -5.35 8.79 -6.06
C GLY A 289 -5.90 7.62 -5.22
N LEU A 290 -7.00 7.80 -4.49
CA LEU A 290 -7.74 6.79 -3.75
C LEU A 290 -9.24 7.06 -3.83
N ALA A 291 -10.04 6.02 -4.11
CA ALA A 291 -11.50 6.11 -4.05
C ALA A 291 -11.99 5.98 -2.59
N ASP A 292 -13.14 6.57 -2.27
CA ASP A 292 -13.63 6.61 -0.88
C ASP A 292 -14.00 5.22 -0.34
N TRP A 293 -14.48 4.32 -1.21
CA TRP A 293 -14.76 2.93 -0.84
C TRP A 293 -13.47 2.09 -0.67
N GLU A 294 -12.36 2.48 -1.33
CA GLU A 294 -11.06 1.84 -1.13
C GLU A 294 -10.50 2.15 0.26
N LEU A 295 -10.75 3.38 0.75
CA LEU A 295 -10.43 3.77 2.12
C LEU A 295 -11.23 2.94 3.13
N ASP A 296 -12.53 2.77 2.91
CA ASP A 296 -13.38 1.95 3.80
C ASP A 296 -12.88 0.51 3.90
N ARG A 297 -12.50 -0.08 2.76
CA ARG A 297 -11.87 -1.40 2.68
C ARG A 297 -10.59 -1.48 3.52
N LEU A 298 -9.74 -0.47 3.43
CA LEU A 298 -8.51 -0.40 4.21
C LEU A 298 -8.80 -0.31 5.72
N LEU A 299 -9.78 0.51 6.12
CA LEU A 299 -10.18 0.64 7.52
C LEU A 299 -10.74 -0.67 8.08
N TRP A 300 -11.57 -1.39 7.32
CA TRP A 300 -12.04 -2.73 7.73
C TRP A 300 -10.89 -3.72 7.89
N ALA A 301 -9.98 -3.78 6.91
CA ALA A 301 -8.83 -4.68 6.95
C ALA A 301 -7.94 -4.41 8.17
N HIS A 302 -7.56 -3.16 8.39
CA HIS A 302 -6.73 -2.78 9.54
C HIS A 302 -7.46 -2.97 10.87
N THR A 303 -8.78 -2.77 10.93
CA THR A 303 -9.56 -3.05 12.15
C THR A 303 -9.46 -4.53 12.51
N VAL A 304 -9.63 -5.43 11.54
CA VAL A 304 -9.49 -6.88 11.77
C VAL A 304 -8.05 -7.25 12.16
N GLU A 305 -7.06 -6.69 11.47
CA GLU A 305 -5.64 -6.93 11.78
C GLU A 305 -5.31 -6.48 13.22
N ASN A 306 -5.71 -5.26 13.60
CA ASN A 306 -5.52 -4.69 14.94
C ASN A 306 -6.18 -5.58 16.01
N MET A 307 -7.43 -5.98 15.81
CA MET A 307 -8.16 -6.82 16.76
C MET A 307 -7.52 -8.20 16.93
N ALA A 308 -7.02 -8.79 15.84
CA ALA A 308 -6.29 -10.04 15.91
C ALA A 308 -4.92 -9.87 16.62
N THR A 309 -4.27 -8.72 16.47
CA THR A 309 -3.05 -8.36 17.21
C THR A 309 -3.33 -8.25 18.70
N VAL A 310 -4.34 -7.47 19.10
CA VAL A 310 -4.77 -7.35 20.49
C VAL A 310 -5.07 -8.71 21.10
N SER A 311 -5.84 -9.56 20.40
CA SER A 311 -6.17 -10.90 20.89
C SER A 311 -4.92 -11.75 21.12
N THR A 312 -3.94 -11.68 20.23
CA THR A 312 -2.68 -12.43 20.36
C THR A 312 -1.86 -11.89 21.52
N THR A 313 -1.64 -10.57 21.56
CA THR A 313 -0.83 -9.89 22.57
C THR A 313 -1.38 -10.10 23.98
N LEU A 314 -2.69 -9.93 24.18
CA LEU A 314 -3.33 -10.16 25.49
C LEU A 314 -3.32 -11.64 25.89
N THR A 315 -3.43 -12.57 24.94
CA THR A 315 -3.31 -14.01 25.22
C THR A 315 -1.89 -14.35 25.66
N SER A 316 -0.88 -13.84 24.97
CA SER A 316 0.53 -14.01 25.35
C SER A 316 0.84 -13.38 26.71
N LEU A 317 0.27 -12.20 27.00
CA LEU A 317 0.39 -11.56 28.30
C LEU A 317 -0.21 -12.42 29.42
N ALA A 318 -1.43 -12.93 29.24
CA ALA A 318 -2.08 -13.81 30.21
C ALA A 318 -1.25 -15.09 30.46
N GLN A 319 -0.70 -15.70 29.40
CA GLN A 319 0.17 -16.88 29.53
C GLN A 319 1.49 -16.57 30.24
N LEU A 320 2.05 -15.37 30.05
CA LEU A 320 3.27 -14.94 30.74
C LEU A 320 3.02 -14.79 32.25
N LEU A 321 1.91 -14.13 32.61
CA LEU A 321 1.51 -13.92 33.99
C LEU A 321 1.20 -15.23 34.73
N ASP A 322 0.63 -16.22 34.04
CA ASP A 322 0.35 -17.55 34.62
C ASP A 322 1.63 -18.35 34.90
N LYS A 323 2.66 -18.19 34.05
CA LYS A 323 3.94 -18.91 34.20
C LYS A 323 4.85 -18.32 35.28
N ILE A 324 4.80 -17.01 35.49
CA ILE A 324 5.68 -16.30 36.43
C ILE A 324 4.82 -15.77 37.58
N GLY A 325 4.53 -16.64 38.56
CA GLY A 325 3.57 -16.34 39.64
C GLY A 325 3.95 -15.18 40.60
N ASN A 326 5.18 -14.66 40.52
CA ASN A 326 5.67 -13.57 41.39
C ASN A 326 5.81 -12.21 40.67
N ILE A 327 5.13 -12.00 39.53
CA ILE A 327 5.17 -10.70 38.83
C ILE A 327 4.43 -9.62 39.65
N VAL A 328 5.14 -8.55 40.01
CA VAL A 328 4.52 -7.32 40.50
C VAL A 328 4.09 -6.47 39.31
N ILE A 329 2.80 -6.47 39.00
CA ILE A 329 2.23 -5.64 37.94
C ILE A 329 2.05 -4.22 38.47
N LYS A 330 2.64 -3.23 37.79
CA LYS A 330 2.42 -1.81 38.10
C LYS A 330 1.00 -1.39 37.73
N ASP A 331 0.43 -0.45 38.47
CA ASP A 331 -0.90 0.10 38.21
C ASP A 331 -1.04 0.65 36.78
N ASP A 332 0.02 1.28 36.25
CA ASP A 332 0.04 1.81 34.87
C ASP A 332 -0.12 0.69 33.83
N VAL A 333 0.59 -0.43 34.02
CA VAL A 333 0.50 -1.60 33.13
C VAL A 333 -0.89 -2.23 33.22
N ALA A 334 -1.43 -2.36 34.43
CA ALA A 334 -2.80 -2.85 34.63
C ALA A 334 -3.82 -1.94 33.93
N SER A 335 -3.67 -0.62 34.04
CA SER A 335 -4.52 0.37 33.37
C SER A 335 -4.50 0.22 31.85
N GLU A 336 -3.31 0.03 31.25
CA GLU A 336 -3.19 -0.20 29.80
C GLU A 336 -3.85 -1.52 29.37
N VAL A 337 -3.78 -2.59 30.18
CA VAL A 337 -4.52 -3.84 29.91
C VAL A 337 -6.03 -3.62 29.94
N TYR A 338 -6.55 -2.94 30.97
CA TYR A 338 -7.98 -2.64 31.06
C TYR A 338 -8.45 -1.78 29.88
N ARG A 339 -7.65 -0.77 29.50
CA ARG A 339 -7.92 0.10 28.36
C ARG A 339 -7.91 -0.66 27.05
N ALA A 340 -6.97 -1.59 26.86
CA ALA A 340 -6.91 -2.45 25.68
C ALA A 340 -8.17 -3.31 25.53
N VAL A 341 -8.62 -3.97 26.63
CA VAL A 341 -9.82 -4.81 26.63
C VAL A 341 -11.09 -3.98 26.38
N ALA A 342 -11.24 -2.85 27.07
CA ALA A 342 -12.40 -1.98 26.91
C ALA A 342 -12.49 -1.42 25.48
N SER A 343 -11.37 -0.98 24.91
CA SER A 343 -11.30 -0.46 23.54
C SER A 343 -11.58 -1.55 22.50
N ALA A 344 -11.08 -2.78 22.73
CA ALA A 344 -11.39 -3.92 21.88
C ALA A 344 -12.89 -4.27 21.90
N GLN A 345 -13.53 -4.24 23.07
CA GLN A 345 -14.98 -4.45 23.19
C GLN A 345 -15.78 -3.34 22.49
N SER A 346 -15.35 -2.08 22.63
CA SER A 346 -15.95 -0.95 21.94
C SER A 346 -15.81 -1.09 20.42
N ALA A 347 -14.64 -1.49 19.90
CA ALA A 347 -14.46 -1.72 18.47
C ALA A 347 -15.45 -2.76 17.91
N VAL A 348 -15.65 -3.87 18.61
CA VAL A 348 -16.62 -4.91 18.21
C VAL A 348 -18.06 -4.39 18.25
N ALA A 349 -18.42 -3.61 19.28
CA ALA A 349 -19.76 -3.02 19.39
C ALA A 349 -20.04 -2.01 18.26
N GLU A 350 -19.08 -1.14 17.93
CA GLU A 350 -19.19 -0.16 16.84
C GLU A 350 -19.26 -0.85 15.46
N LEU A 351 -18.51 -1.93 15.24
CA LEU A 351 -18.64 -2.74 14.02
C LEU A 351 -20.04 -3.35 13.88
N ALA A 352 -20.63 -3.83 14.98
CA ALA A 352 -21.94 -4.47 14.96
C ALA A 352 -23.06 -3.51 14.55
N VAL A 353 -22.90 -2.20 14.81
CA VAL A 353 -23.85 -1.15 14.40
C VAL A 353 -23.45 -0.47 13.08
N GLY A 354 -22.31 -0.83 12.48
CA GLY A 354 -21.85 -0.31 11.20
C GLY A 354 -21.05 1.00 11.28
N HIS A 355 -20.63 1.46 12.47
CA HIS A 355 -19.83 2.67 12.63
C HIS A 355 -18.33 2.40 12.40
N LEU A 356 -17.94 2.27 11.13
CA LEU A 356 -16.58 1.86 10.73
C LEU A 356 -15.48 2.76 11.32
N HIS A 357 -15.66 4.08 11.28
CA HIS A 357 -14.65 5.01 11.78
C HIS A 357 -14.39 4.84 13.28
N SER A 358 -15.44 4.81 14.09
CA SER A 358 -15.36 4.62 15.54
C SER A 358 -14.75 3.26 15.87
N ALA A 359 -15.16 2.21 15.15
CA ALA A 359 -14.59 0.89 15.30
C ALA A 359 -13.08 0.85 15.04
N PHE A 360 -12.64 1.49 13.94
CA PHE A 360 -11.23 1.58 13.60
C PHE A 360 -10.43 2.33 14.68
N GLN A 361 -10.91 3.49 15.13
CA GLN A 361 -10.28 4.27 16.20
C GLN A 361 -10.14 3.45 17.49
N ALA A 362 -11.21 2.80 17.93
CA ALA A 362 -11.19 1.94 19.11
C ALA A 362 -10.22 0.76 18.95
N SER A 363 -10.13 0.16 17.75
CA SER A 363 -9.15 -0.91 17.48
C SER A 363 -7.69 -0.42 17.54
N LYS A 364 -7.43 0.81 17.07
CA LYS A 364 -6.11 1.45 17.10
C LYS A 364 -5.67 1.75 18.54
N GLU A 365 -6.61 2.20 19.36
CA GLU A 365 -6.39 2.39 20.80
C GLU A 365 -6.14 1.06 21.51
N ALA A 366 -6.94 0.02 21.20
CA ALA A 366 -6.77 -1.31 21.76
C ALA A 366 -5.38 -1.90 21.49
N VAL A 367 -4.90 -1.83 20.24
CA VAL A 367 -3.59 -2.37 19.88
C VAL A 367 -2.47 -1.60 20.56
N THR A 368 -2.54 -0.26 20.54
CA THR A 368 -1.55 0.61 21.18
C THR A 368 -1.42 0.33 22.67
N SER A 369 -2.54 0.23 23.39
CA SER A 369 -2.55 -0.08 24.82
C SER A 369 -2.08 -1.51 25.10
N SER A 370 -2.47 -2.49 24.28
CA SER A 370 -2.03 -3.88 24.46
C SER A 370 -0.52 -4.04 24.29
N GLU A 371 0.08 -3.37 23.31
CA GLU A 371 1.53 -3.40 23.06
C GLU A 371 2.29 -2.64 24.13
N ARG A 372 1.80 -1.47 24.58
CA ARG A 372 2.40 -0.73 25.70
C ARG A 372 2.45 -1.57 26.97
N ALA A 373 1.37 -2.28 27.29
CA ALA A 373 1.34 -3.18 28.43
C ALA A 373 2.34 -4.34 28.26
N PHE A 374 2.33 -5.02 27.10
CA PHE A 374 3.15 -6.20 26.87
C PHE A 374 4.65 -5.90 26.81
N PHE A 375 5.04 -4.78 26.18
CA PHE A 375 6.43 -4.34 26.05
C PHE A 375 6.87 -3.38 27.16
N ASP A 376 6.13 -3.28 28.27
CA ASP A 376 6.55 -2.49 29.41
C ASP A 376 7.89 -3.03 29.97
N PRO A 377 8.89 -2.17 30.26
CA PRO A 377 10.20 -2.60 30.75
C PRO A 377 10.13 -3.49 32.00
N SER A 378 9.14 -3.31 32.87
CA SER A 378 8.97 -4.13 34.08
C SER A 378 8.57 -5.57 33.78
N LEU A 379 7.84 -5.82 32.69
CA LEU A 379 7.49 -7.17 32.24
C LEU A 379 8.57 -7.78 31.34
N LEU A 380 9.21 -6.96 30.50
CA LEU A 380 10.31 -7.42 29.64
C LEU A 380 11.52 -7.91 30.43
N HIS A 381 11.87 -7.25 31.54
CA HIS A 381 12.97 -7.70 32.39
C HIS A 381 12.80 -9.16 32.85
N LEU A 382 11.57 -9.57 33.12
CA LEU A 382 11.23 -10.91 33.63
C LEU A 382 11.24 -11.99 32.53
N LEU A 383 11.12 -11.60 31.26
CA LEU A 383 11.33 -12.50 30.12
C LEU A 383 12.81 -12.85 29.91
N TYR A 384 13.72 -11.92 30.19
CA TYR A 384 15.17 -12.11 29.97
C TYR A 384 15.92 -12.59 31.22
N PHE A 385 15.44 -12.28 32.42
CA PHE A 385 16.05 -12.69 33.69
C PHE A 385 14.96 -13.14 34.69
N PRO A 386 14.54 -14.42 34.64
CA PRO A 386 13.43 -14.92 35.44
C PRO A 386 13.73 -15.25 36.93
N ASP A 387 14.88 -14.84 37.49
CA ASP A 387 15.28 -15.15 38.88
C ASP A 387 15.41 -13.92 39.79
#